data_AF-A0A918G8G0-F1
#
_entry.id   AF-A0A918G8G0-F1
#
_cell.length_a   1.000
_cell.length_b   1.000
_cell.length_c   1.000
_cell.angle_alpha   90.00
_cell.angle_beta   90.00
_cell.angle_gamma   90.00
#
_symmetry.space_group_name_H-M   'P 1'
#
loop_
_entity.id
_entity.type
_entity.pdbx_description
1 polymer ?
#
loop_
_entity_poly.entity_id
_entity_poly.type
_entity_poly.pdbx_seq_one_letter_code
_entity_poly.pdbx_strand_id
1 'polypeptide(L)'
;MAAWLAAVALGARGHYAAAATHLGPLARSPDPVLAALAAATRASHLRQVGGHAAARSWDARGLHRLTAAGAADAGPDGAPGLAAAARADARLDLAADARAEVPLALAADAPADVRLGLAADARRKEPLGLAADVQRDVPLDPAADAWRDVPLGLTVGSRSDVQLGLAADARSDVLLGLAADAVGLGRVGEARRLVALDTGDVSPRCRVRRSWLRAEIELAAGNAPAAIAPARAALGVEFGSIRHRVKSAIVLGAALAATGERDEAEELLVGNLRIAADRGLRPLVWPAALVLDQLGHTERKEQAVDALRCVLRHSDPIARCHAEASPWVPTWLFASAPNR
;
A
#
# COMPACT_ATOMS: atom_id res chain seq x y z
N MET A 1 -2.71 3.55 21.29
CA MET A 1 -3.04 2.23 20.70
C MET A 1 -4.42 2.19 20.04
N ALA A 2 -5.55 2.25 20.77
CA ALA A 2 -6.90 2.09 20.19
C ALA A 2 -7.21 2.98 18.97
N ALA A 3 -6.86 4.28 19.01
CA ALA A 3 -7.06 5.19 17.88
C ALA A 3 -6.21 4.84 16.63
N TRP A 4 -5.07 4.17 16.80
CA TRP A 4 -4.27 3.67 15.67
C TRP A 4 -4.94 2.45 15.02
N LEU A 5 -5.42 1.50 15.84
CA LEU A 5 -6.22 0.36 15.37
C LEU A 5 -7.47 0.80 14.59
N ALA A 6 -8.20 1.81 15.10
CA ALA A 6 -9.34 2.40 14.38
C ALA A 6 -8.92 2.96 13.00
N ALA A 7 -7.77 3.64 12.92
CA ALA A 7 -7.25 4.14 11.65
C ALA A 7 -6.86 3.02 10.67
N VAL A 8 -6.30 1.90 11.17
CA VAL A 8 -6.00 0.71 10.36
C VAL A 8 -7.28 0.07 9.82
N ALA A 9 -8.33 -0.04 10.64
CA ALA A 9 -9.64 -0.58 10.21
C ALA A 9 -10.36 0.33 9.19
N LEU A 10 -10.33 1.65 9.39
CA LEU A 10 -10.84 2.63 8.43
C LEU A 10 -10.08 2.56 7.09
N GLY A 11 -8.74 2.50 7.16
CA GLY A 11 -7.88 2.36 5.99
C GLY A 11 -8.05 1.05 5.24
N ALA A 12 -8.29 -0.06 5.94
CA ALA A 12 -8.61 -1.36 5.33
C ALA A 12 -9.85 -1.30 4.41
N ARG A 13 -10.83 -0.46 4.76
CA ARG A 13 -12.07 -0.22 4.02
C ARG A 13 -11.98 0.94 3.01
N GLY A 14 -10.87 1.69 2.99
CA GLY A 14 -10.64 2.83 2.08
C GLY A 14 -11.05 4.20 2.62
N HIS A 15 -11.40 4.32 3.91
CA HIS A 15 -11.78 5.59 4.53
C HIS A 15 -10.55 6.42 4.97
N TYR A 16 -9.69 6.79 4.02
CA TYR A 16 -8.39 7.39 4.30
C TYR A 16 -8.43 8.77 4.95
N ALA A 17 -9.44 9.59 4.65
CA ALA A 17 -9.66 10.88 5.32
C ALA A 17 -9.97 10.70 6.81
N ALA A 18 -10.92 9.81 7.14
CA ALA A 18 -11.26 9.50 8.54
C ALA A 18 -10.08 8.87 9.29
N ALA A 19 -9.34 7.97 8.64
CA ALA A 19 -8.12 7.41 9.21
C ALA A 19 -7.04 8.50 9.46
N ALA A 20 -6.88 9.46 8.54
CA ALA A 20 -5.91 10.56 8.69
C ALA A 20 -6.20 11.44 9.91
N THR A 21 -7.47 11.68 10.25
CA THR A 21 -7.87 12.40 11.47
C THR A 21 -7.34 11.74 12.74
N HIS A 22 -7.32 10.41 12.81
CA HIS A 22 -6.72 9.68 13.92
C HIS A 22 -5.18 9.65 13.85
N LEU A 23 -4.60 9.47 12.66
CA LEU A 23 -3.15 9.29 12.48
C LEU A 23 -2.35 10.59 12.68
N GLY A 24 -2.90 11.75 12.29
CA GLY A 24 -2.20 13.03 12.36
C GLY A 24 -1.69 13.40 13.76
N PRO A 25 -2.53 13.35 14.81
CA PRO A 25 -2.09 13.53 16.20
C PRO A 25 -1.12 12.42 16.65
N LEU A 26 -1.39 11.16 16.32
CA LEU A 26 -0.56 10.02 16.75
C LEU A 26 0.86 10.08 16.17
N ALA A 27 1.05 10.53 14.94
CA ALA A 27 2.38 10.74 14.33
C ALA A 27 3.19 11.88 15.00
N ARG A 28 2.57 12.66 15.90
CA ARG A 28 3.24 13.64 16.78
C ARG A 28 3.39 13.15 18.22
N SER A 29 2.91 11.94 18.55
CA SER A 29 2.99 11.33 19.88
C SER A 29 4.42 11.37 20.46
N PRO A 30 4.61 11.62 21.77
CA PRO A 30 5.91 11.47 22.41
C PRO A 30 6.38 10.01 22.47
N ASP A 31 5.46 9.04 22.41
CA ASP A 31 5.78 7.62 22.20
C ASP A 31 6.31 7.44 20.75
N PRO A 32 7.60 7.07 20.58
CA PRO A 32 8.23 6.96 19.28
C PRO A 32 7.73 5.76 18.46
N VAL A 33 7.34 4.67 19.12
CA VAL A 33 6.80 3.45 18.48
C VAL A 33 5.42 3.77 17.92
N LEU A 34 4.55 4.37 18.73
CA LEU A 34 3.21 4.79 18.29
C LEU A 34 3.28 5.86 17.19
N ALA A 35 4.24 6.78 17.26
CA ALA A 35 4.46 7.78 16.21
C ALA A 35 4.91 7.15 14.88
N ALA A 36 5.81 6.15 14.93
CA ALA A 36 6.28 5.41 13.76
C ALA A 36 5.17 4.55 13.14
N LEU A 37 4.42 3.79 13.94
CA LEU A 37 3.26 3.00 13.48
C LEU A 37 2.20 3.90 12.81
N ALA A 38 1.91 5.08 13.39
CA ALA A 38 0.98 6.02 12.81
C ALA A 38 1.49 6.61 11.48
N ALA A 39 2.79 6.95 11.40
CA ALA A 39 3.41 7.45 10.19
C ALA A 39 3.40 6.41 9.06
N ALA A 40 3.81 5.17 9.33
CA ALA A 40 3.79 4.07 8.36
C ALA A 40 2.37 3.70 7.89
N THR A 41 1.37 3.83 8.77
CA THR A 41 -0.03 3.64 8.39
C THR A 41 -0.51 4.75 7.46
N ARG A 42 -0.13 6.02 7.72
CA ARG A 42 -0.43 7.14 6.81
C ARG A 42 0.27 6.99 5.47
N ALA A 43 1.54 6.59 5.48
CA ALA A 43 2.30 6.27 4.27
C ALA A 43 1.62 5.16 3.45
N SER A 44 1.22 4.06 4.10
CA SER A 44 0.47 2.98 3.46
C SER A 44 -0.83 3.45 2.81
N HIS A 45 -1.56 4.41 3.39
CA HIS A 45 -2.79 4.94 2.79
C HIS A 45 -2.50 5.76 1.53
N LEU A 46 -1.42 6.54 1.52
CA LEU A 46 -0.98 7.28 0.33
C LEU A 46 -0.57 6.35 -0.81
N ARG A 47 0.12 5.23 -0.52
CA ARG A 47 0.47 4.19 -1.52
C ARG A 47 -0.76 3.56 -2.19
N GLN A 48 -1.85 3.36 -1.45
CA GLN A 48 -3.08 2.75 -1.99
C GLN A 48 -3.78 3.65 -3.02
N VAL A 49 -3.40 4.94 -3.10
CA VAL A 49 -3.80 5.88 -4.15
C VAL A 49 -2.60 6.34 -5.00
N GLY A 50 -1.50 5.57 -4.99
CA GLY A 50 -0.30 5.80 -5.82
C GLY A 50 0.62 6.96 -5.39
N GLY A 51 0.38 7.59 -4.25
CA GLY A 51 1.18 8.70 -3.71
C GLY A 51 2.52 8.29 -3.10
N HIS A 52 3.34 7.54 -3.83
CA HIS A 52 4.60 6.94 -3.34
C HIS A 52 5.63 7.96 -2.86
N ALA A 53 5.82 9.07 -3.58
CA ALA A 53 6.78 10.10 -3.16
C ALA A 53 6.40 10.71 -1.80
N ALA A 54 5.11 11.00 -1.59
CA ALA A 54 4.61 11.53 -0.32
C ALA A 54 4.60 10.47 0.80
N ALA A 55 4.33 9.21 0.48
CA ALA A 55 4.41 8.10 1.43
C ALA A 55 5.85 7.93 1.97
N ARG A 56 6.87 8.13 1.13
CA ARG A 56 8.28 8.03 1.50
C ARG A 56 8.66 8.97 2.64
N SER A 57 8.28 10.25 2.57
CA SER A 57 8.58 11.21 3.65
C SER A 57 7.85 10.88 4.96
N TRP A 58 6.67 10.23 4.90
CA TRP A 58 6.00 9.72 6.12
C TRP A 58 6.77 8.57 6.76
N ASP A 59 7.25 7.60 5.97
CA ASP A 59 8.05 6.50 6.53
C ASP A 59 9.46 6.93 6.97
N ALA A 60 10.11 7.85 6.25
CA ALA A 60 11.37 8.47 6.68
C ALA A 60 11.21 9.18 8.05
N ARG A 61 10.08 9.88 8.26
CA ARG A 61 9.70 10.42 9.57
C ARG A 61 9.49 9.33 10.62
N GLY A 62 8.85 8.21 10.28
CA GLY A 62 8.71 7.05 11.17
C GLY A 62 10.07 6.49 11.60
N LEU A 63 10.98 6.32 10.63
CA LEU A 63 12.36 5.87 10.86
C LEU A 63 13.13 6.83 11.78
N HIS A 64 12.97 8.14 11.58
CA HIS A 64 13.57 9.15 12.44
C HIS A 64 13.08 9.05 13.89
N ARG A 65 11.79 8.77 14.13
CA ARG A 65 11.26 8.58 15.50
C ARG A 65 11.85 7.35 16.19
N LEU A 66 12.03 6.24 15.47
CA LEU A 66 12.63 5.02 16.03
C LEU A 66 14.14 5.19 16.31
N THR A 67 14.87 5.82 15.40
CA THR A 67 16.32 6.08 15.57
C THR A 67 16.60 7.05 16.71
N ALA A 68 15.85 8.16 16.82
CA ALA A 68 16.00 9.12 17.92
C ALA A 68 15.69 8.53 19.31
N ALA A 69 14.97 7.42 19.37
CA ALA A 69 14.63 6.72 20.60
C ALA A 69 15.58 5.56 20.97
N GLY A 70 16.65 5.32 20.19
CA GLY A 70 17.51 4.14 20.34
C GLY A 70 16.84 2.81 19.96
N ALA A 71 15.58 2.83 19.51
CA ALA A 71 14.81 1.64 19.14
C ALA A 71 15.21 1.06 17.77
N ALA A 72 16.14 1.70 17.06
CA ALA A 72 16.66 1.23 15.78
C ALA A 72 17.83 0.25 15.90
N ASP A 73 18.59 0.28 17.01
CA ASP A 73 19.88 -0.42 17.12
C ASP A 73 19.76 -1.83 17.73
N ALA A 74 18.54 -2.31 17.99
CA ALA A 74 18.26 -3.67 18.48
C ALA A 74 18.33 -4.76 17.39
N GLY A 75 19.30 -4.67 16.47
CA GLY A 75 19.68 -5.76 15.57
C GLY A 75 20.94 -6.45 16.09
N PRO A 76 21.08 -7.78 15.96
CA PRO A 76 22.17 -8.53 16.62
C PRO A 76 23.59 -8.10 16.22
N ASP A 77 23.77 -7.51 15.03
CA ASP A 77 25.09 -7.23 14.45
C ASP A 77 25.47 -5.73 14.33
N GLY A 78 24.71 -4.80 14.96
CA GLY A 78 25.10 -3.38 15.06
C GLY A 78 25.34 -2.63 13.73
N ALA A 79 24.79 -3.12 12.61
CA ALA A 79 25.13 -2.62 11.27
C ALA A 79 24.55 -1.21 10.99
N PRO A 80 25.33 -0.25 10.44
CA PRO A 80 24.94 1.17 10.29
C PRO A 80 23.87 1.46 9.20
N GLY A 81 23.17 0.44 8.69
CA GLY A 81 22.29 0.54 7.53
C GLY A 81 21.07 1.46 7.72
N LEU A 82 20.48 1.50 8.92
CA LEU A 82 19.30 2.34 9.21
C LEU A 82 19.63 3.83 9.19
N ALA A 83 20.76 4.20 9.80
CA ALA A 83 21.24 5.58 9.76
C ALA A 83 21.67 6.01 8.35
N ALA A 84 22.16 5.08 7.52
CA ALA A 84 22.44 5.35 6.11
C ALA A 84 21.16 5.56 5.28
N ALA A 85 20.12 4.72 5.47
CA ALA A 85 18.82 4.89 4.83
C ALA A 85 18.17 6.23 5.22
N ALA A 86 18.09 6.53 6.52
CA ALA A 86 17.55 7.79 7.03
C ALA A 86 18.31 9.03 6.49
N ARG A 87 19.63 8.96 6.32
CA ARG A 87 20.44 10.06 5.74
C ARG A 87 20.28 10.19 4.22
N ALA A 88 20.02 9.09 3.51
CA ALA A 88 19.72 9.12 2.09
C ALA A 88 18.34 9.75 1.84
N ASP A 89 17.34 9.40 2.65
CA ASP A 89 15.99 9.95 2.55
C ASP A 89 15.92 11.42 2.99
N ALA A 90 16.59 11.81 4.08
CA ALA A 90 16.67 13.20 4.49
C ALA A 90 17.38 14.11 3.47
N ARG A 91 18.16 13.55 2.53
CA ARG A 91 18.74 14.28 1.39
C ARG A 91 17.79 14.36 0.19
N LEU A 92 16.81 13.47 0.08
CA LEU A 92 15.78 13.51 -0.97
C LEU A 92 14.67 14.52 -0.67
N ASP A 93 14.32 14.74 0.60
CA ASP A 93 13.39 15.80 1.02
C ASP A 93 13.87 17.22 0.62
N LEU A 94 15.16 17.39 0.30
CA LEU A 94 15.76 18.65 -0.18
C LEU A 94 15.93 18.73 -1.72
N ALA A 95 15.63 17.65 -2.45
CA ALA A 95 15.93 17.53 -3.89
C ALA A 95 14.71 17.18 -4.77
N ALA A 96 13.54 16.93 -4.17
CA ALA A 96 12.36 16.42 -4.88
C ALA A 96 11.61 17.45 -5.77
N ASP A 97 12.10 18.69 -5.90
CA ASP A 97 11.53 19.73 -6.77
C ASP A 97 11.91 19.59 -8.27
N ALA A 98 12.59 18.50 -8.68
CA ALA A 98 13.05 18.35 -10.05
C ALA A 98 12.92 16.93 -10.66
N ARG A 99 11.93 16.81 -11.57
CA ARG A 99 11.87 15.92 -12.76
C ARG A 99 11.50 14.43 -12.57
N ALA A 100 10.98 13.87 -13.67
CA ALA A 100 10.28 12.59 -13.78
C ALA A 100 11.15 11.46 -14.37
N GLU A 101 10.69 10.20 -14.27
CA GLU A 101 10.48 9.22 -15.38
C GLU A 101 10.03 7.82 -14.86
N VAL A 102 9.66 6.89 -15.75
CA VAL A 102 8.64 5.79 -15.62
C VAL A 102 8.98 4.63 -16.63
N PRO A 103 8.60 3.31 -16.53
CA PRO A 103 7.59 2.59 -15.69
C PRO A 103 8.04 1.22 -15.04
N LEU A 104 7.10 0.48 -14.41
CA LEU A 104 6.82 -0.94 -14.76
C LEU A 104 5.31 -1.25 -14.57
N ALA A 105 4.48 -1.26 -15.62
CA ALA A 105 4.12 -2.43 -16.45
C ALA A 105 3.68 -3.69 -15.68
N LEU A 106 2.36 -3.92 -15.66
CA LEU A 106 1.77 -5.26 -15.60
C LEU A 106 2.23 -6.05 -16.83
N ALA A 107 2.48 -7.35 -16.68
CA ALA A 107 3.17 -8.16 -17.69
C ALA A 107 2.47 -8.12 -19.05
N ALA A 108 3.25 -7.82 -20.10
CA ALA A 108 2.78 -7.78 -21.48
C ALA A 108 3.70 -8.62 -22.36
N ASP A 109 3.20 -9.78 -22.77
CA ASP A 109 3.58 -10.39 -24.05
C ASP A 109 2.34 -10.30 -24.94
N ALA A 110 2.25 -9.17 -25.66
CA ALA A 110 1.20 -8.85 -26.62
C ALA A 110 1.83 -8.03 -27.76
N PRO A 111 1.40 -8.21 -29.02
CA PRO A 111 2.12 -7.68 -30.18
C PRO A 111 2.14 -6.14 -30.25
N ALA A 112 3.06 -5.65 -31.10
CA ALA A 112 3.58 -4.28 -31.06
C ALA A 112 2.64 -3.18 -31.61
N ASP A 113 1.38 -3.51 -31.89
CA ASP A 113 0.36 -2.65 -32.50
C ASP A 113 -0.50 -1.86 -31.49
N VAL A 114 -0.39 -2.15 -30.18
CA VAL A 114 -1.06 -1.38 -29.11
C VAL A 114 -0.10 -0.41 -28.41
N ARG A 115 0.52 0.50 -29.19
CA ARG A 115 1.35 1.61 -28.67
C ARG A 115 1.07 2.95 -29.37
N LEU A 116 -0.16 3.46 -29.26
CA LEU A 116 -0.52 4.84 -29.63
C LEU A 116 -1.86 5.22 -28.98
N GLY A 117 -1.98 6.42 -28.39
CA GLY A 117 -3.31 6.96 -28.05
C GLY A 117 -3.50 7.92 -26.86
N LEU A 118 -2.54 8.11 -25.94
CA LEU A 118 -2.72 9.00 -24.76
C LEU A 118 -1.48 9.86 -24.45
N ALA A 119 -1.00 10.62 -25.43
CA ALA A 119 0.12 11.56 -25.25
C ALA A 119 -0.03 12.85 -26.07
N ALA A 120 -1.25 13.40 -26.18
CA ALA A 120 -1.48 14.64 -26.92
C ALA A 120 -2.78 15.38 -26.51
N ASP A 121 -2.85 15.96 -25.29
CA ASP A 121 -3.53 17.26 -25.12
C ASP A 121 -3.19 18.03 -23.81
N ALA A 122 -1.95 17.93 -23.32
CA ALA A 122 -1.51 18.59 -22.09
C ALA A 122 -1.26 20.12 -22.25
N ARG A 123 -2.15 20.87 -22.92
CA ARG A 123 -2.08 22.34 -23.06
C ARG A 123 -3.44 23.03 -23.15
N ARG A 124 -4.06 23.28 -21.99
CA ARG A 124 -4.66 24.58 -21.57
C ARG A 124 -5.18 24.49 -20.12
N LYS A 125 -4.99 25.57 -19.36
CA LYS A 125 -5.58 25.76 -18.02
C LYS A 125 -6.93 26.45 -18.16
N GLU A 126 -7.84 26.24 -17.19
CA GLU A 126 -8.28 27.26 -16.23
C GLU A 126 -9.07 26.56 -15.07
N PRO A 127 -9.14 27.14 -13.85
CA PRO A 127 -9.76 26.49 -12.71
C PRO A 127 -11.21 26.91 -12.51
N LEU A 128 -12.12 25.94 -12.37
CA LEU A 128 -13.47 26.18 -11.86
C LEU A 128 -13.81 25.13 -10.79
N GLY A 129 -14.00 25.60 -9.56
CA GLY A 129 -14.44 24.76 -8.45
C GLY A 129 -15.97 24.65 -8.41
N LEU A 130 -16.46 23.60 -7.77
CA LEU A 130 -17.80 23.55 -7.19
C LEU A 130 -17.72 22.83 -5.85
N ALA A 131 -18.14 23.53 -4.80
CA ALA A 131 -18.50 22.95 -3.53
C ALA A 131 -20.01 22.63 -3.52
N ALA A 132 -20.44 22.01 -2.42
CA ALA A 132 -21.81 21.60 -2.09
C ALA A 132 -22.25 20.21 -2.60
N ASP A 133 -23.16 19.64 -1.80
CA ASP A 133 -23.98 18.45 -1.96
C ASP A 133 -23.29 17.06 -1.97
N VAL A 134 -23.62 16.13 -1.06
CA VAL A 134 -24.50 16.18 0.12
C VAL A 134 -23.92 15.25 1.18
N GLN A 135 -23.95 15.66 2.46
CA GLN A 135 -23.79 14.73 3.58
C GLN A 135 -25.02 13.82 3.64
N ARG A 136 -24.86 12.54 3.31
CA ARG A 136 -25.75 11.49 3.83
C ARG A 136 -24.95 10.70 4.85
N ASP A 137 -25.11 11.07 6.10
CA ASP A 137 -24.59 10.31 7.23
C ASP A 137 -25.20 8.91 7.21
N VAL A 138 -24.37 7.91 6.90
CA VAL A 138 -24.67 6.53 7.26
C VAL A 138 -24.28 6.39 8.74
N PRO A 139 -25.20 6.05 9.66
CA PRO A 139 -24.84 5.83 11.05
C PRO A 139 -23.90 4.63 11.14
N LEU A 140 -22.61 4.88 11.31
CA LEU A 140 -21.63 3.86 11.63
C LEU A 140 -21.69 3.62 13.14
N ASP A 141 -22.38 2.56 13.56
CA ASP A 141 -22.15 1.98 14.89
C ASP A 141 -20.72 1.43 14.94
N PRO A 142 -19.78 2.01 15.72
CA PRO A 142 -18.37 1.64 15.64
C PRO A 142 -17.98 0.50 16.60
N ALA A 143 -18.91 0.00 17.43
CA ALA A 143 -18.53 -0.62 18.70
C ALA A 143 -18.28 -2.15 18.64
N ALA A 144 -19.12 -2.93 17.97
CA ALA A 144 -19.18 -4.39 18.20
C ALA A 144 -18.31 -5.26 17.27
N ASP A 145 -18.35 -5.03 15.95
CA ASP A 145 -17.91 -6.07 14.99
C ASP A 145 -16.66 -5.73 14.17
N ALA A 146 -16.32 -4.44 14.02
CA ALA A 146 -15.18 -4.01 13.20
C ALA A 146 -13.81 -4.46 13.73
N TRP A 147 -13.73 -4.85 15.01
CA TRP A 147 -12.48 -5.17 15.71
C TRP A 147 -12.04 -6.63 15.54
N ARG A 148 -12.94 -7.54 15.14
CA ARG A 148 -12.65 -8.98 15.06
C ARG A 148 -11.69 -9.37 13.92
N ASP A 149 -11.64 -8.57 12.85
CA ASP A 149 -10.81 -8.81 11.65
C ASP A 149 -9.40 -8.16 11.71
N VAL A 150 -9.02 -7.56 12.86
CA VAL A 150 -7.70 -6.92 13.09
C VAL A 150 -6.87 -7.64 14.17
N PRO A 151 -6.51 -8.93 14.00
CA PRO A 151 -5.51 -9.56 14.86
C PRO A 151 -4.13 -8.94 14.56
N LEU A 152 -3.61 -8.12 15.46
CA LEU A 152 -2.27 -7.54 15.30
C LEU A 152 -1.11 -8.53 15.52
N GLY A 153 -1.41 -9.78 15.86
CA GLY A 153 -0.36 -10.76 16.21
C GLY A 153 0.39 -10.41 17.50
N LEU A 154 -0.24 -9.66 18.40
CA LEU A 154 0.30 -9.37 19.73
C LEU A 154 0.38 -10.68 20.52
N THR A 155 1.59 -11.22 20.66
CA THR A 155 1.87 -12.36 21.53
C THR A 155 1.65 -11.97 22.99
N VAL A 156 1.12 -12.88 23.80
CA VAL A 156 1.02 -12.70 25.25
C VAL A 156 2.44 -12.81 25.83
N GLY A 157 3.02 -11.68 26.21
CA GLY A 157 4.33 -11.56 26.83
C GLY A 157 4.32 -10.51 27.94
N SER A 158 5.47 -10.24 28.55
CA SER A 158 5.58 -9.13 29.50
C SER A 158 5.35 -7.79 28.79
N ARG A 159 5.02 -6.73 29.55
CA ARG A 159 4.82 -5.39 28.96
C ARG A 159 6.03 -4.90 28.17
N SER A 160 7.24 -5.25 28.60
CA SER A 160 8.49 -5.02 27.88
C SER A 160 8.57 -5.79 26.57
N ASP A 161 8.23 -7.08 26.55
CA ASP A 161 8.28 -7.92 25.34
C ASP A 161 7.29 -7.44 24.29
N VAL A 162 6.07 -7.08 24.71
CA VAL A 162 5.04 -6.49 23.83
C VAL A 162 5.53 -5.16 23.24
N GLN A 163 6.23 -4.34 24.01
CA GLN A 163 6.75 -3.05 23.55
C GLN A 163 7.96 -3.21 22.60
N LEU A 164 8.84 -4.19 22.86
CA LEU A 164 9.94 -4.56 21.96
C LEU A 164 9.41 -5.15 20.63
N GLY A 165 8.44 -6.05 20.69
CA GLY A 165 7.77 -6.61 19.51
C GLY A 165 7.09 -5.54 18.67
N LEU A 166 6.40 -4.58 19.30
CA LEU A 166 5.81 -3.42 18.62
C LEU A 166 6.86 -2.49 17.98
N ALA A 167 8.04 -2.33 18.59
CA ALA A 167 9.14 -1.55 18.02
C ALA A 167 9.75 -2.25 16.79
N ALA A 168 9.94 -3.57 16.86
CA ALA A 168 10.38 -4.39 15.73
C ALA A 168 9.38 -4.35 14.57
N ASP A 169 8.08 -4.48 14.86
CA ASP A 169 7.00 -4.35 13.88
C ASP A 169 6.95 -2.95 13.25
N ALA A 170 7.13 -1.88 14.04
CA ALA A 170 7.18 -0.51 13.55
C ALA A 170 8.38 -0.28 12.61
N ARG A 171 9.57 -0.81 12.97
CA ARG A 171 10.77 -0.78 12.13
C ARG A 171 10.55 -1.53 10.82
N SER A 172 9.93 -2.71 10.88
CA SER A 172 9.60 -3.54 9.71
C SER A 172 8.62 -2.82 8.79
N ASP A 173 7.51 -2.28 9.32
CA ASP A 173 6.54 -1.53 8.53
C ASP A 173 7.15 -0.33 7.79
N VAL A 174 8.04 0.40 8.44
CA VAL A 174 8.75 1.54 7.85
C VAL A 174 9.70 1.10 6.74
N LEU A 175 10.53 0.08 6.98
CA LEU A 175 11.48 -0.42 5.97
C LEU A 175 10.76 -1.00 4.75
N LEU A 176 9.72 -1.81 4.98
CA LEU A 176 8.86 -2.35 3.92
C LEU A 176 8.06 -1.25 3.22
N GLY A 177 7.69 -0.17 3.93
CA GLY A 177 7.06 1.01 3.35
C GLY A 177 7.97 1.74 2.37
N LEU A 178 9.18 2.13 2.80
CA LEU A 178 10.20 2.75 1.94
C LEU A 178 10.53 1.89 0.72
N ALA A 179 10.61 0.56 0.91
CA ALA A 179 10.85 -0.38 -0.17
C ALA A 179 9.67 -0.49 -1.16
N ALA A 180 8.42 -0.38 -0.68
CA ALA A 180 7.24 -0.32 -1.54
C ALA A 180 7.17 0.99 -2.36
N ASP A 181 7.69 2.11 -1.84
CA ASP A 181 7.85 3.33 -2.65
C ASP A 181 9.00 3.21 -3.64
N ALA A 182 10.09 2.55 -3.26
CA ALA A 182 11.15 2.25 -4.20
C ALA A 182 10.62 1.40 -5.37
N VAL A 183 9.75 0.41 -5.14
CA VAL A 183 9.01 -0.29 -6.21
C VAL A 183 8.13 0.67 -7.02
N GLY A 184 7.26 1.45 -6.34
CA GLY A 184 6.35 2.41 -6.99
C GLY A 184 7.03 3.56 -7.75
N LEU A 185 8.35 3.74 -7.56
CA LEU A 185 9.20 4.73 -8.23
C LEU A 185 10.22 4.08 -9.20
N GLY A 186 10.08 2.80 -9.53
CA GLY A 186 10.96 2.07 -10.47
C GLY A 186 12.36 1.73 -9.94
N ARG A 187 12.63 1.95 -8.64
CA ARG A 187 13.95 1.79 -7.99
C ARG A 187 14.15 0.39 -7.43
N VAL A 188 14.00 -0.64 -8.25
CA VAL A 188 14.03 -2.07 -7.86
C VAL A 188 15.27 -2.43 -7.01
N GLY A 189 16.46 -1.94 -7.38
CA GLY A 189 17.69 -2.19 -6.63
C GLY A 189 17.73 -1.54 -5.24
N GLU A 190 17.00 -0.45 -5.04
CA GLU A 190 16.82 0.18 -3.72
C GLU A 190 15.83 -0.62 -2.86
N ALA A 191 14.72 -1.06 -3.44
CA ALA A 191 13.74 -1.91 -2.78
C ALA A 191 14.35 -3.23 -2.26
N ARG A 192 15.17 -3.91 -3.09
CA ARG A 192 15.91 -5.12 -2.67
C ARG A 192 16.81 -4.89 -1.46
N ARG A 193 17.55 -3.77 -1.41
CA ARG A 193 18.40 -3.41 -0.26
C ARG A 193 17.58 -3.16 1.00
N LEU A 194 16.49 -2.40 0.89
CA LEU A 194 15.62 -2.07 2.02
C LEU A 194 14.92 -3.32 2.61
N VAL A 195 14.43 -4.24 1.77
CA VAL A 195 13.90 -5.54 2.21
C VAL A 195 14.98 -6.42 2.86
N ALA A 196 16.23 -6.34 2.41
CA ALA A 196 17.34 -7.07 3.02
C ALA A 196 17.75 -6.52 4.41
N LEU A 197 17.36 -5.31 4.78
CA LEU A 197 17.55 -4.75 6.14
C LEU A 197 16.46 -5.19 7.14
N ASP A 198 15.33 -5.69 6.64
CA ASP A 198 14.22 -6.23 7.44
C ASP A 198 14.49 -7.71 7.78
N THR A 199 15.43 -7.93 8.68
CA THR A 199 15.89 -9.27 9.13
C THR A 199 15.35 -9.70 10.49
N GLY A 200 14.72 -8.78 11.24
CA GLY A 200 14.28 -9.05 12.61
C GLY A 200 13.19 -10.12 12.70
N ASP A 201 13.11 -10.76 13.87
CA ASP A 201 11.90 -11.46 14.26
C ASP A 201 10.79 -10.43 14.51
N VAL A 202 9.64 -10.69 13.90
CA VAL A 202 8.54 -9.74 13.72
C VAL A 202 7.24 -10.52 13.64
N SER A 203 6.11 -9.87 13.87
CA SER A 203 4.80 -10.52 13.88
C SER A 203 4.49 -11.24 12.55
N PRO A 204 3.59 -12.23 12.54
CA PRO A 204 3.14 -12.89 11.31
C PRO A 204 2.69 -11.90 10.22
N ARG A 205 2.09 -10.77 10.62
CA ARG A 205 1.67 -9.66 9.77
C ARG A 205 2.85 -9.05 9.00
N CYS A 206 3.96 -8.75 9.68
CA CYS A 206 5.17 -8.22 9.06
C CYS A 206 5.83 -9.26 8.15
N ARG A 207 5.86 -10.54 8.55
CA ARG A 207 6.37 -11.62 7.69
C ARG A 207 5.58 -11.76 6.38
N VAL A 208 4.26 -11.67 6.45
CA VAL A 208 3.38 -11.63 5.26
C VAL A 208 3.70 -10.42 4.37
N ARG A 209 3.86 -9.22 4.95
CA ARG A 209 4.18 -7.99 4.21
C ARG A 209 5.58 -8.03 3.56
N ARG A 210 6.57 -8.61 4.25
CA ARG A 210 7.92 -8.89 3.73
C ARG A 210 7.86 -9.82 2.52
N SER A 211 7.04 -10.86 2.59
CA SER A 211 6.82 -11.80 1.49
C SER A 211 6.06 -11.18 0.30
N TRP A 212 5.01 -10.37 0.53
CA TRP A 212 4.37 -9.61 -0.55
C TRP A 212 5.37 -8.74 -1.29
N LEU A 213 6.19 -7.99 -0.56
CA LEU A 213 7.10 -7.04 -1.17
C LEU A 213 8.25 -7.74 -1.92
N ARG A 214 8.70 -8.90 -1.47
CA ARG A 214 9.62 -9.76 -2.24
C ARG A 214 9.01 -10.18 -3.58
N ALA A 215 7.74 -10.54 -3.61
CA ALA A 215 7.03 -10.84 -4.87
C ALA A 215 6.86 -9.59 -5.75
N GLU A 216 6.39 -8.47 -5.18
CA GLU A 216 6.21 -7.20 -5.88
C GLU A 216 7.53 -6.66 -6.47
N ILE A 217 8.67 -6.87 -5.81
CA ILE A 217 10.01 -6.55 -6.31
C ILE A 217 10.39 -7.38 -7.54
N GLU A 218 10.14 -8.70 -7.54
CA GLU A 218 10.50 -9.55 -8.67
C GLU A 218 9.56 -9.34 -9.87
N LEU A 219 8.26 -9.06 -9.62
CA LEU A 219 7.35 -8.56 -10.65
C LEU A 219 7.85 -7.23 -11.23
N ALA A 220 8.23 -6.27 -10.37
CA ALA A 220 8.82 -5.00 -10.77
C ALA A 220 10.19 -5.11 -11.45
N ALA A 221 10.85 -6.28 -11.38
CA ALA A 221 12.08 -6.60 -12.10
C ALA A 221 11.84 -7.29 -13.45
N GLY A 222 10.59 -7.59 -13.83
CA GLY A 222 10.25 -8.41 -14.99
C GLY A 222 10.53 -9.92 -14.79
N ASN A 223 10.71 -10.36 -13.54
CA ASN A 223 11.10 -11.72 -13.17
C ASN A 223 9.92 -12.47 -12.52
N ALA A 224 8.81 -12.61 -13.24
CA ALA A 224 7.58 -13.19 -12.72
C ALA A 224 7.74 -14.60 -12.07
N PRO A 225 8.54 -15.54 -12.62
CA PRO A 225 8.73 -16.84 -11.98
C PRO A 225 9.32 -16.75 -10.55
N ALA A 226 10.22 -15.80 -10.30
CA ALA A 226 10.80 -15.60 -8.97
C ALA A 226 9.82 -14.98 -7.96
N ALA A 227 8.72 -14.37 -8.42
CA ALA A 227 7.67 -13.84 -7.55
C ALA A 227 6.76 -14.92 -6.95
N ILE A 228 6.66 -16.10 -7.58
CA ILE A 228 5.75 -17.19 -7.16
C ILE A 228 6.08 -17.70 -5.75
N ALA A 229 7.35 -18.01 -5.47
CA ALA A 229 7.76 -18.55 -4.16
C ALA A 229 7.45 -17.59 -2.98
N PRO A 230 7.83 -16.29 -3.00
CA PRO A 230 7.45 -15.36 -1.96
C PRO A 230 5.92 -15.10 -1.91
N ALA A 231 5.21 -15.11 -3.04
CA ALA A 231 3.76 -14.95 -3.04
C ALA A 231 3.03 -16.13 -2.37
N ARG A 232 3.41 -17.38 -2.70
CA ARG A 232 2.91 -18.60 -2.03
C ARG A 232 3.26 -18.60 -0.54
N ALA A 233 4.48 -18.19 -0.17
CA ALA A 233 4.87 -18.03 1.23
C ALA A 233 3.99 -17.01 1.99
N ALA A 234 3.58 -15.91 1.35
CA ALA A 234 2.67 -14.92 1.95
C ALA A 234 1.24 -15.45 2.15
N LEU A 235 0.78 -16.38 1.31
CA LEU A 235 -0.54 -17.00 1.43
C LEU A 235 -0.56 -18.13 2.47
N GLY A 236 0.55 -18.86 2.62
CA GLY A 236 0.69 -19.96 3.58
C GLY A 236 0.93 -19.56 5.04
N VAL A 237 1.10 -18.27 5.37
CA VAL A 237 1.15 -17.83 6.77
C VAL A 237 -0.26 -17.85 7.36
N GLU A 238 -0.48 -18.72 8.35
CA GLU A 238 -1.69 -18.69 9.15
C GLU A 238 -1.78 -17.38 9.95
N PHE A 239 -2.64 -16.48 9.47
CA PHE A 239 -2.88 -15.18 10.08
C PHE A 239 -4.37 -14.85 9.99
N GLY A 240 -5.00 -14.54 11.13
CA GLY A 240 -6.45 -14.40 11.26
C GLY A 240 -7.08 -13.20 10.54
N SER A 241 -6.30 -12.39 9.81
CA SER A 241 -6.83 -11.22 9.10
C SER A 241 -7.26 -11.58 7.67
N ILE A 242 -8.57 -11.54 7.42
CA ILE A 242 -9.15 -11.81 6.09
C ILE A 242 -8.59 -10.87 5.03
N ARG A 243 -8.35 -9.59 5.36
CA ARG A 243 -7.70 -8.63 4.45
C ARG A 243 -6.33 -9.12 3.97
N HIS A 244 -5.54 -9.73 4.86
CA HIS A 244 -4.22 -10.22 4.51
C HIS A 244 -4.31 -11.49 3.66
N ARG A 245 -5.22 -12.42 3.98
CA ARG A 245 -5.51 -13.58 3.11
C ARG A 245 -5.86 -13.14 1.68
N VAL A 246 -6.79 -12.19 1.55
CA VAL A 246 -7.22 -11.63 0.26
C VAL A 246 -6.07 -10.94 -0.47
N LYS A 247 -5.26 -10.09 0.19
CA LYS A 247 -4.10 -9.43 -0.45
C LYS A 247 -3.00 -10.44 -0.81
N SER A 248 -2.75 -11.48 -0.02
CA SER A 248 -1.83 -12.57 -0.39
C SER A 248 -2.31 -13.32 -1.63
N ALA A 249 -3.60 -13.64 -1.71
CA ALA A 249 -4.19 -14.26 -2.90
C ALA A 249 -4.09 -13.36 -4.14
N ILE A 250 -4.32 -12.04 -4.00
CA ILE A 250 -4.16 -11.08 -5.12
C ILE A 250 -2.70 -11.00 -5.58
N VAL A 251 -1.73 -11.00 -4.66
CA VAL A 251 -0.30 -10.99 -5.02
C VAL A 251 0.11 -12.28 -5.73
N LEU A 252 -0.38 -13.44 -5.29
CA LEU A 252 -0.14 -14.71 -5.97
C LEU A 252 -0.84 -14.78 -7.33
N GLY A 253 -2.10 -14.36 -7.44
CA GLY A 253 -2.83 -14.32 -8.70
C GLY A 253 -2.20 -13.39 -9.73
N ALA A 254 -1.70 -12.22 -9.31
CA ALA A 254 -0.93 -11.33 -10.17
C ALA A 254 0.40 -11.95 -10.63
N ALA A 255 1.07 -12.74 -9.78
CA ALA A 255 2.30 -13.44 -10.16
C ALA A 255 2.04 -14.60 -11.14
N LEU A 256 0.99 -15.39 -10.91
CA LEU A 256 0.55 -16.47 -11.82
C LEU A 256 0.11 -15.92 -13.19
N ALA A 257 -0.67 -14.83 -13.20
CA ALA A 257 -1.04 -14.14 -14.43
C ALA A 257 0.20 -13.67 -15.22
N ALA A 258 1.22 -13.15 -14.51
CA ALA A 258 2.48 -12.72 -15.11
C ALA A 258 3.40 -13.87 -15.57
N THR A 259 3.22 -15.10 -15.09
CA THR A 259 3.88 -16.30 -15.62
C THR A 259 3.09 -17.01 -16.72
N GLY A 260 1.87 -16.55 -17.04
CA GLY A 260 0.98 -17.18 -18.03
C GLY A 260 0.09 -18.30 -17.48
N GLU A 261 0.12 -18.56 -16.18
CA GLU A 261 -0.70 -19.57 -15.49
C GLU A 261 -2.13 -19.03 -15.27
N ARG A 262 -2.85 -18.80 -16.37
CA ARG A 262 -4.10 -18.04 -16.41
C ARG A 262 -5.22 -18.66 -15.57
N ASP A 263 -5.40 -19.98 -15.64
CA ASP A 263 -6.51 -20.66 -14.98
C ASP A 263 -6.35 -20.63 -13.44
N GLU A 264 -5.14 -20.90 -12.92
CA GLU A 264 -4.83 -20.81 -11.47
C GLU A 264 -4.94 -19.34 -10.98
N ALA A 265 -4.54 -18.37 -11.82
CA ALA A 265 -4.69 -16.95 -11.51
C ALA A 265 -6.17 -16.53 -11.43
N GLU A 266 -6.99 -16.94 -12.40
CA GLU A 266 -8.42 -16.62 -12.46
C GLU A 266 -9.18 -17.18 -11.27
N GLU A 267 -9.06 -18.49 -10.99
CA GLU A 267 -9.76 -19.15 -9.89
C GLU A 267 -9.49 -18.44 -8.56
N LEU A 268 -8.20 -18.15 -8.30
CA LEU A 268 -7.74 -17.48 -7.09
C LEU A 268 -8.25 -16.03 -6.99
N LEU A 269 -8.24 -15.27 -8.10
CA LEU A 269 -8.64 -13.87 -8.14
C LEU A 269 -10.17 -13.69 -8.05
N VAL A 270 -10.95 -14.46 -8.81
CA VAL A 270 -12.43 -14.37 -8.81
C VAL A 270 -12.99 -14.64 -7.41
N GLY A 271 -12.51 -15.71 -6.75
CA GLY A 271 -12.94 -16.06 -5.40
C GLY A 271 -12.61 -14.96 -4.38
N ASN A 272 -11.39 -14.40 -4.43
CA ASN A 272 -10.95 -13.38 -3.48
C ASN A 272 -11.49 -11.98 -3.77
N LEU A 273 -11.78 -11.64 -5.03
CA LEU A 273 -12.48 -10.40 -5.40
C LEU A 273 -13.88 -10.34 -4.79
N ARG A 274 -14.63 -11.46 -4.82
CA ARG A 274 -15.93 -11.56 -4.14
C ARG A 274 -15.80 -11.32 -2.64
N ILE A 275 -14.87 -12.01 -1.96
CA ILE A 275 -14.60 -11.80 -0.53
C ILE A 275 -14.22 -10.34 -0.23
N ALA A 276 -13.40 -9.70 -1.08
CA ALA A 276 -13.03 -8.30 -0.93
C ALA A 276 -14.25 -7.36 -1.05
N ALA A 277 -15.14 -7.63 -1.99
CA ALA A 277 -16.36 -6.85 -2.20
C ALA A 277 -17.35 -7.00 -1.02
N ASP A 278 -17.64 -8.24 -0.61
CA ASP A 278 -18.57 -8.57 0.47
C ASP A 278 -18.11 -7.99 1.82
N ARG A 279 -16.79 -7.95 2.06
CA ARG A 279 -16.20 -7.35 3.28
C ARG A 279 -15.93 -5.84 3.17
N GLY A 280 -16.32 -5.21 2.06
CA GLY A 280 -16.13 -3.77 1.86
C GLY A 280 -14.65 -3.34 1.81
N LEU A 281 -13.73 -4.24 1.46
CA LEU A 281 -12.30 -3.98 1.32
C LEU A 281 -12.01 -3.29 -0.03
N ARG A 282 -12.64 -2.14 -0.28
CA ARG A 282 -12.57 -1.39 -1.55
C ARG A 282 -11.14 -1.20 -2.11
N PRO A 283 -10.09 -0.95 -1.29
CA PRO A 283 -8.72 -0.85 -1.78
C PRO A 283 -8.13 -2.15 -2.38
N LEU A 284 -8.72 -3.31 -2.08
CA LEU A 284 -8.34 -4.61 -2.68
C LEU A 284 -9.23 -5.01 -3.85
N VAL A 285 -10.45 -4.47 -3.94
CA VAL A 285 -11.38 -4.74 -5.05
C VAL A 285 -10.83 -4.20 -6.37
N TRP A 286 -10.40 -2.94 -6.42
CA TRP A 286 -9.96 -2.32 -7.67
C TRP A 286 -8.70 -2.95 -8.29
N PRO A 287 -7.61 -3.28 -7.57
CA PRO A 287 -6.45 -3.91 -8.21
C PRO A 287 -6.75 -5.35 -8.66
N ALA A 288 -7.53 -6.12 -7.89
CA ALA A 288 -7.92 -7.48 -8.27
C ALA A 288 -8.79 -7.49 -9.53
N ALA A 289 -9.72 -6.54 -9.63
CA ALA A 289 -10.58 -6.36 -10.80
C ALA A 289 -9.78 -5.92 -12.05
N LEU A 290 -8.72 -5.10 -11.91
CA LEU A 290 -7.84 -4.75 -13.03
C LEU A 290 -6.98 -5.92 -13.52
N VAL A 291 -6.51 -6.82 -12.63
CA VAL A 291 -5.80 -8.03 -13.07
C VAL A 291 -6.75 -8.98 -13.80
N LEU A 292 -8.00 -9.10 -13.37
CA LEU A 292 -9.02 -9.90 -14.06
C LEU A 292 -9.43 -9.29 -15.42
N ASP A 293 -9.53 -7.96 -15.54
CA ASP A 293 -9.72 -7.25 -16.83
C ASP A 293 -8.63 -7.63 -17.84
N GLN A 294 -7.37 -7.72 -17.40
CA GLN A 294 -6.24 -8.16 -18.22
C GLN A 294 -6.24 -9.65 -18.58
N LEU A 295 -6.89 -10.49 -17.77
CA LEU A 295 -7.12 -11.91 -18.08
C LEU A 295 -8.30 -12.14 -19.04
N GLY A 296 -9.08 -11.09 -19.35
CA GLY A 296 -10.21 -11.13 -20.30
C GLY A 296 -11.57 -10.81 -19.71
N HIS A 297 -11.67 -10.66 -18.38
CA HIS A 297 -12.92 -10.33 -17.67
C HIS A 297 -13.22 -8.83 -17.75
N THR A 298 -13.48 -8.33 -18.96
CA THR A 298 -13.66 -6.89 -19.24
C THR A 298 -14.81 -6.25 -18.45
N GLU A 299 -15.78 -7.02 -17.96
CA GLU A 299 -16.85 -6.55 -17.09
C GLU A 299 -16.34 -6.10 -15.70
N ARG A 300 -15.15 -6.53 -15.29
CA ARG A 300 -14.52 -6.15 -14.02
C ARG A 300 -14.00 -4.73 -14.03
N LYS A 301 -13.80 -4.13 -15.20
CA LYS A 301 -13.35 -2.73 -15.32
C LYS A 301 -14.28 -1.76 -14.60
N GLU A 302 -15.59 -1.91 -14.75
CA GLU A 302 -16.58 -1.08 -14.04
C GLU A 302 -16.52 -1.28 -12.52
N GLN A 303 -16.35 -2.54 -12.07
CA GLN A 303 -16.14 -2.86 -10.66
C GLN A 303 -14.86 -2.22 -10.09
N ALA A 304 -13.80 -2.11 -10.88
CA ALA A 304 -12.58 -1.40 -10.51
C ALA A 304 -12.80 0.12 -10.43
N VAL A 305 -13.48 0.71 -11.43
CA VAL A 305 -13.85 2.13 -11.48
C VAL A 305 -14.59 2.53 -10.20
N ASP A 306 -15.65 1.81 -9.84
CA ASP A 306 -16.52 2.18 -8.73
C ASP A 306 -15.88 1.96 -7.35
N ALA A 307 -15.09 0.89 -7.20
CA ALA A 307 -14.30 0.68 -5.99
C ALA A 307 -13.28 1.81 -5.78
N LEU A 308 -12.59 2.24 -6.85
CA LEU A 308 -11.60 3.30 -6.79
C LEU A 308 -12.24 4.69 -6.58
N ARG A 309 -13.36 5.00 -7.25
CA ARG A 309 -14.17 6.21 -6.97
C ARG A 309 -14.61 6.28 -5.50
N CYS A 310 -14.98 5.15 -4.92
CA CYS A 310 -15.35 5.06 -3.51
C CYS A 310 -14.16 5.34 -2.58
N VAL A 311 -12.97 4.80 -2.88
CA VAL A 311 -11.73 5.10 -2.14
C VAL A 311 -11.36 6.59 -2.23
N LEU A 312 -11.38 7.18 -3.44
CA LEU A 312 -11.03 8.59 -3.61
C LEU A 312 -12.05 9.53 -2.95
N ARG A 313 -13.36 9.22 -3.00
CA ARG A 313 -14.40 10.00 -2.28
C ARG A 313 -14.13 10.07 -0.77
N HIS A 314 -13.60 9.01 -0.17
CA HIS A 314 -13.24 8.97 1.24
C HIS A 314 -11.77 9.28 1.52
N SER A 315 -11.05 9.88 0.56
CA SER A 315 -9.66 10.32 0.68
C SER A 315 -9.56 11.84 0.89
N ASP A 316 -8.61 12.27 1.71
CA ASP A 316 -8.34 13.69 1.93
C ASP A 316 -7.80 14.39 0.67
N PRO A 317 -7.86 15.73 0.58
CA PRO A 317 -7.44 16.47 -0.63
C PRO A 317 -5.99 16.18 -1.07
N ILE A 318 -5.07 15.95 -0.14
CA ILE A 318 -3.66 15.64 -0.45
C ILE A 318 -3.58 14.26 -1.11
N ALA A 319 -4.24 13.25 -0.53
CA ALA A 319 -4.32 11.92 -1.10
C ALA A 319 -4.98 11.91 -2.50
N ARG A 320 -6.01 12.72 -2.73
CA ARG A 320 -6.65 12.86 -4.07
C ARG A 320 -5.73 13.53 -5.10
N CYS A 321 -5.04 14.60 -4.73
CA CYS A 321 -4.06 15.26 -5.62
C CYS A 321 -2.94 14.31 -6.05
N HIS A 322 -2.44 13.47 -5.13
CA HIS A 322 -1.49 12.42 -5.49
C HIS A 322 -2.07 11.33 -6.39
N ALA A 323 -3.37 11.00 -6.24
CA ALA A 323 -4.05 10.05 -7.12
C ALA A 323 -4.17 10.58 -8.55
N GLU A 324 -4.53 11.86 -8.71
CA GLU A 324 -4.64 12.55 -10.00
C GLU A 324 -3.29 12.62 -10.74
N ALA A 325 -2.19 12.78 -9.99
CA ALA A 325 -0.83 12.84 -10.53
C ALA A 325 -0.14 11.47 -10.66
N SER A 326 -0.78 10.37 -10.25
CA SER A 326 -0.13 9.07 -10.15
C SER A 326 -0.17 8.28 -11.47
N PRO A 327 0.97 7.70 -11.93
CA PRO A 327 0.97 6.77 -13.06
C PRO A 327 0.31 5.41 -12.72
N TRP A 328 0.06 5.13 -11.44
CA TRP A 328 -0.55 3.88 -10.95
C TRP A 328 -2.08 3.96 -10.84
N VAL A 329 -2.65 5.16 -10.92
CA VAL A 329 -4.10 5.38 -10.83
C VAL A 329 -4.62 5.59 -12.27
N PRO A 330 -5.59 4.80 -12.74
CA PRO A 330 -6.04 4.91 -14.13
C PRO A 330 -6.62 6.30 -14.45
N THR A 331 -6.04 6.99 -15.43
CA THR A 331 -6.39 8.39 -15.77
C THR A 331 -7.83 8.56 -16.27
N TRP A 332 -8.42 7.51 -16.86
CA TRP A 332 -9.84 7.50 -17.26
C TRP A 332 -10.81 7.66 -16.09
N LEU A 333 -10.35 7.53 -14.84
CA LEU A 333 -11.16 7.79 -13.65
C LEU A 333 -11.48 9.29 -13.47
N PHE A 334 -10.54 10.15 -13.91
CA PHE A 334 -10.61 11.62 -13.80
C PHE A 334 -11.11 12.28 -15.08
N ALA A 335 -11.15 11.53 -16.18
CA ALA A 335 -11.86 11.92 -17.39
C ALA A 335 -13.38 11.86 -17.11
N SER A 336 -13.96 12.95 -16.62
CA SER A 336 -15.41 13.13 -16.64
C SER A 336 -15.92 12.88 -18.05
N ALA A 337 -17.03 12.13 -18.16
CA ALA A 337 -17.69 11.94 -19.44
C ALA A 337 -17.99 13.31 -20.09
N PRO A 338 -17.91 13.44 -21.42
CA PRO A 338 -18.36 14.65 -22.09
C PRO A 338 -19.83 14.87 -21.73
N ASN A 339 -20.16 16.09 -21.27
CA ASN A 339 -21.55 16.49 -21.02
C ASN A 339 -22.40 16.14 -22.25
N ARG A 340 -23.39 15.27 -22.06
CA ARG A 340 -24.46 14.96 -23.00
C ARG A 340 -25.78 15.35 -22.36
#